data_AF-A0A952TH33-F1
#
_entry.id   AF-A0A952TH33-F1
#
_cell.length_a   1.000
_cell.length_b   1.000
_cell.length_c   1.000
_cell.angle_alpha   90.00
_cell.angle_beta   90.00
_cell.angle_gamma   90.00
#
_symmetry.space_group_name_H-M   'P 1'
#
loop_
_entity.id
_entity.type
_entity.pdbx_description
1 polymer ?
#
loop_
_entity_poly.entity_id
_entity_poly.type
_entity_poly.pdbx_seq_one_letter_code
_entity_poly.pdbx_strand_id
1 'polypeptide(L)'
;MDQEQNQTARKRETRTNVRFTEAEFAQIEQAQRETGLSVPDLLKKAFFKHRTMLRPLLSKEQVEQIMAELRRQGNNLNQIAKQINSGLREGWNPSFNAMTKSYVDIRHLISVNRANR
;
A
#
# COMPACT_ATOMS: atom_id res chain seq x y z
N MET A 1 23.08 -38.18 38.51
CA MET A 1 21.64 -38.37 38.24
C MET A 1 21.04 -36.98 38.23
N ASP A 2 21.10 -36.30 37.09
CA ASP A 2 20.42 -35.00 36.91
C ASP A 2 19.26 -35.23 35.96
N GLN A 3 18.07 -35.24 36.54
CA GLN A 3 16.80 -35.41 35.85
C GLN A 3 16.44 -34.10 35.13
N GLU A 4 16.49 -34.16 33.80
CA GLU A 4 15.40 -33.81 32.90
C GLU A 4 14.29 -32.88 33.46
N GLN A 5 14.27 -31.61 33.02
CA GLN A 5 13.06 -30.79 33.04
C GLN A 5 12.84 -30.09 31.70
N ASN A 6 12.10 -30.80 30.86
CA ASN A 6 11.34 -30.31 29.72
C ASN A 6 10.27 -29.31 30.21
N GLN A 7 10.51 -27.99 30.05
CA GLN A 7 9.46 -26.98 30.18
C GLN A 7 8.97 -26.58 28.78
N THR A 8 7.81 -27.13 28.44
CA THR A 8 6.97 -26.76 27.32
C THR A 8 6.77 -25.24 27.25
N ALA A 9 7.21 -24.66 26.13
CA ALA A 9 7.13 -23.23 25.84
C ALA A 9 5.67 -22.73 25.85
N ARG A 10 5.25 -22.09 26.95
CA ARG A 10 4.03 -21.28 26.98
C ARG A 10 4.15 -20.18 25.91
N LYS A 11 3.28 -20.24 24.89
CA LYS A 11 3.18 -19.26 23.80
C LYS A 11 3.04 -17.85 24.42
N ARG A 12 4.10 -17.05 24.34
CA ARG A 12 4.13 -15.69 24.90
C ARG A 12 3.15 -14.82 24.11
N GLU A 13 2.02 -14.46 24.71
CA GLU A 13 1.10 -13.47 24.13
C GLU A 13 1.77 -12.10 24.22
N THR A 14 2.13 -11.51 23.08
CA THR A 14 2.65 -10.15 23.02
C THR A 14 1.55 -9.17 23.39
N ARG A 15 1.80 -8.31 24.38
CA ARG A 15 0.86 -7.28 24.85
C ARG A 15 1.52 -5.92 24.81
N THR A 16 0.74 -4.89 24.51
CA THR A 16 1.16 -3.49 24.48
C THR A 16 0.32 -2.70 25.47
N ASN A 17 0.97 -1.80 26.21
CA ASN A 17 0.29 -0.80 27.03
C ASN A 17 0.33 0.54 26.30
N VAL A 18 -0.82 1.19 26.15
CA VAL A 18 -0.97 2.49 25.48
C VAL A 18 -1.53 3.48 26.48
N ARG A 19 -0.87 4.63 26.62
CA ARG A 19 -1.33 5.74 27.48
C ARG A 19 -2.12 6.73 26.64
N PHE A 20 -3.21 7.24 27.19
CA PHE A 20 -4.07 8.23 26.56
C PHE A 20 -4.21 9.45 27.48
N THR A 21 -4.42 10.61 26.89
CA THR A 21 -4.96 11.77 27.61
C THR A 21 -6.44 11.56 27.93
N GLU A 22 -6.98 12.33 28.85
CA GLU A 22 -8.40 12.25 29.24
C GLU A 22 -9.34 12.48 28.04
N ALA A 23 -9.02 13.44 27.19
CA ALA A 23 -9.81 13.75 25.99
C ALA A 23 -9.77 12.63 24.93
N GLU A 24 -8.62 11.99 24.73
CA GLU A 24 -8.49 10.86 23.80
C GLU A 24 -9.23 9.63 24.32
N PHE A 25 -9.13 9.37 25.63
CA PHE A 25 -9.80 8.23 26.24
C PHE A 25 -11.31 8.39 26.21
N ALA A 26 -11.84 9.60 26.46
CA ALA A 26 -13.27 9.90 26.36
C ALA A 26 -13.84 9.60 24.95
N GLN A 27 -13.07 9.87 23.88
CA GLN A 27 -13.47 9.52 22.52
C GLN A 27 -13.52 8.00 22.30
N ILE A 28 -12.55 7.28 22.84
CA ILE A 28 -12.51 5.81 22.76
C ILE A 28 -13.69 5.21 23.54
N GLU A 29 -14.00 5.74 24.72
CA GLU A 29 -15.16 5.30 25.51
C GLU A 29 -16.48 5.55 24.79
N GLN A 30 -16.62 6.70 24.13
CA GLN A 30 -17.79 6.99 23.32
C GLN A 30 -17.92 5.98 22.17
N ALA A 31 -16.83 5.70 21.46
CA ALA A 31 -16.81 4.68 20.40
C ALA A 31 -17.12 3.27 20.95
N GLN A 32 -16.66 2.94 22.16
CA GLN A 32 -17.00 1.69 22.83
C GLN A 32 -18.51 1.62 23.14
N ARG A 33 -19.11 2.70 23.64
CA ARG A 33 -20.56 2.76 23.90
C ARG A 33 -21.37 2.58 22.63
N GLU A 34 -20.97 3.24 21.55
CA GLU A 34 -21.69 3.21 20.26
C GLU A 34 -21.55 1.87 19.53
N THR A 35 -20.39 1.21 19.65
CA THR A 35 -20.09 -0.02 18.89
C THR A 35 -20.21 -1.30 19.70
N GLY A 36 -20.25 -1.20 21.03
CA GLY A 36 -20.24 -2.35 21.96
C GLY A 36 -18.91 -3.11 22.00
N LEU A 37 -17.85 -2.62 21.34
CA LEU A 37 -16.56 -3.30 21.26
C LEU A 37 -15.61 -2.86 22.38
N SER A 38 -14.74 -3.77 22.82
CA SER A 38 -13.70 -3.44 23.80
C SER A 38 -12.68 -2.45 23.23
N VAL A 39 -12.05 -1.65 24.09
CA VAL A 39 -10.97 -0.73 23.68
C VAL A 39 -9.87 -1.42 22.85
N PRO A 40 -9.33 -2.59 23.25
CA PRO A 40 -8.36 -3.31 22.43
C PRO A 40 -8.90 -3.70 21.05
N ASP A 41 -10.16 -4.09 20.95
CA ASP A 41 -10.78 -4.46 19.66
C ASP A 41 -10.99 -3.24 18.78
N LEU A 42 -11.36 -2.10 19.36
CA LEU A 42 -11.43 -0.82 18.66
C LEU A 42 -10.07 -0.39 18.12
N LEU A 43 -9.01 -0.47 18.94
CA LEU A 43 -7.64 -0.13 18.53
C LEU A 43 -7.12 -1.06 17.43
N LYS A 44 -7.35 -2.37 17.57
CA LYS A 44 -7.03 -3.35 16.52
C LYS A 44 -7.82 -3.06 15.24
N LYS A 45 -9.12 -2.76 15.36
CA LYS A 45 -9.97 -2.44 14.22
C LYS A 45 -9.52 -1.14 13.54
N ALA A 46 -9.16 -0.12 14.29
CA ALA A 46 -8.59 1.11 13.75
C ALA A 46 -7.28 0.82 13.01
N PHE A 47 -6.31 0.20 13.66
CA PHE A 47 -4.98 -0.05 13.11
C PHE A 47 -5.00 -1.01 11.90
N PHE A 48 -5.72 -2.13 11.99
CA PHE A 48 -5.75 -3.15 10.93
C PHE A 48 -6.81 -2.89 9.85
N LYS A 49 -7.90 -2.17 10.14
CA LYS A 49 -8.91 -1.83 9.09
C LYS A 49 -8.63 -0.50 8.40
N HIS A 50 -7.94 0.47 9.01
CA HIS A 50 -7.52 1.68 8.31
C HIS A 50 -6.19 1.44 7.58
N ARG A 51 -6.27 0.87 6.37
CA ARG A 51 -5.11 0.58 5.50
C ARG A 51 -4.29 1.83 5.10
N THR A 52 -4.69 3.03 5.49
CA THR A 52 -4.03 4.31 5.14
C THR A 52 -2.79 4.63 5.99
N MET A 53 -2.58 3.98 7.15
CA MET A 53 -1.32 4.10 7.91
C MET A 53 -0.19 3.21 7.35
N LEU A 54 -0.47 2.39 6.33
CA LEU A 54 0.50 1.50 5.70
C LEU A 54 0.91 2.10 4.35
N ARG A 55 1.92 2.97 4.37
CA ARG A 55 2.69 3.32 3.16
C ARG A 55 3.03 2.01 2.43
N PRO A 56 2.79 1.87 1.12
CA PRO A 56 3.16 0.66 0.41
C PRO A 56 4.67 0.45 0.55
N LEU A 57 5.08 -0.65 1.19
CA LEU A 57 6.44 -1.17 1.10
C LEU A 57 6.57 -1.74 -0.32
N LEU A 58 6.85 -0.88 -1.29
CA LEU A 58 7.26 -1.33 -2.62
C LEU A 58 8.65 -1.95 -2.47
N SER A 59 8.84 -3.16 -2.98
CA SER A 59 10.18 -3.74 -3.07
C SER A 59 11.03 -2.92 -4.05
N LYS A 60 12.36 -3.03 -3.95
CA LYS A 60 13.28 -2.31 -4.83
C LYS A 60 13.00 -2.63 -6.31
N GLU A 61 12.71 -3.90 -6.60
CA GLU A 61 12.40 -4.41 -7.93
C GLU A 61 11.08 -3.80 -8.46
N GLN A 62 10.07 -3.63 -7.59
CA GLN A 62 8.81 -3.00 -7.97
C GLN A 62 9.00 -1.50 -8.26
N VAL A 63 9.85 -0.81 -7.50
CA VAL A 63 10.19 0.59 -7.77
C VAL A 63 10.95 0.72 -9.09
N GLU A 64 11.90 -0.18 -9.37
CA GLU A 64 12.67 -0.19 -10.62
C GLU A 64 11.77 -0.44 -11.84
N GLN A 65 10.81 -1.37 -11.73
CA GLN A 65 9.82 -1.63 -12.78
C GLN A 65 8.94 -0.40 -13.04
N ILE A 66 8.44 0.26 -12.00
CA ILE A 66 7.66 1.49 -12.15
C ILE A 66 8.49 2.59 -12.81
N MET A 67 9.75 2.75 -12.39
CA MET A 67 10.65 3.76 -12.96
C MET A 67 11.00 3.47 -14.43
N ALA A 68 11.15 2.21 -14.81
CA ALA A 68 11.35 1.82 -16.20
C ALA A 68 10.13 2.18 -17.07
N GLU A 69 8.92 1.91 -16.57
CA GLU A 69 7.68 2.25 -17.27
C GLU A 69 7.46 3.75 -17.41
N LEU A 70 7.77 4.53 -16.36
CA LEU A 70 7.70 5.99 -16.41
C LEU A 70 8.68 6.57 -17.44
N ARG A 71 9.90 6.02 -17.54
CA ARG A 71 10.87 6.42 -18.58
C ARG A 71 10.36 6.09 -19.98
N ARG A 72 9.73 4.93 -20.16
CA ARG A 72 9.13 4.54 -21.44
C ARG A 72 8.01 5.51 -21.86
N GLN A 73 7.15 5.90 -20.93
CA GLN A 73 6.12 6.91 -21.17
C GLN A 73 6.70 8.27 -21.52
N GLY A 74 7.73 8.73 -20.78
CA GLY A 74 8.43 9.97 -21.09
C GLY A 74 9.02 9.99 -22.50
N ASN A 75 9.62 8.87 -22.93
CA ASN A 75 10.13 8.73 -24.29
C ASN A 75 9.03 8.77 -25.36
N ASN A 76 7.91 8.10 -25.13
CA ASN A 76 6.77 8.13 -26.05
C ASN A 76 6.17 9.54 -26.15
N LEU A 77 6.03 10.25 -25.02
CA LEU A 77 5.59 11.64 -25.00
C LEU A 77 6.55 12.55 -25.79
N ASN A 78 7.86 12.35 -25.63
CA ASN A 78 8.86 13.12 -26.37
C ASN A 78 8.82 12.85 -27.88
N GLN A 79 8.51 11.62 -28.30
CA GLN A 79 8.32 11.29 -29.72
C GLN A 79 7.07 11.96 -30.29
N ILE A 80 5.96 11.93 -29.56
CA ILE A 80 4.72 12.63 -29.94
C ILE A 80 4.99 14.15 -30.05
N ALA A 81 5.66 14.73 -29.06
CA ALA A 81 6.02 16.15 -29.08
C ALA A 81 6.91 16.50 -30.27
N LYS A 82 7.91 15.67 -30.60
CA LYS A 82 8.77 15.88 -31.78
C LYS A 82 8.00 15.83 -33.10
N GLN A 83 7.08 14.88 -33.26
CA GLN A 83 6.26 14.78 -34.47
C GLN A 83 5.29 15.95 -34.63
N ILE A 84 4.65 16.38 -33.53
CA ILE A 84 3.81 17.57 -33.51
C ILE A 84 4.63 18.82 -33.85
N ASN A 85 5.81 18.98 -33.23
CA ASN A 85 6.70 20.11 -33.45
C ASN A 85 7.34 20.10 -34.85
N SER A 86 7.45 18.95 -35.51
CA SER A 86 7.92 18.85 -36.90
C SER A 86 6.81 19.08 -37.93
N GLY A 87 5.58 19.39 -37.50
CA GLY A 87 4.45 19.66 -38.39
C GLY A 87 3.81 18.41 -39.02
N LEU A 88 4.25 17.21 -38.62
CA LEU A 88 3.69 15.94 -39.10
C LEU A 88 2.42 15.62 -38.30
N ARG A 89 1.26 15.70 -38.96
CA ARG A 89 -0.06 15.41 -38.35
C ARG A 89 -0.39 13.91 -38.28
N GLU A 90 0.45 13.07 -38.88
CA GLU A 90 0.30 11.61 -38.92
C GLU A 90 1.53 10.92 -38.32
N GLY A 91 1.35 9.72 -37.75
CA GLY A 91 2.43 8.90 -37.18
C GLY A 91 2.54 8.88 -35.65
N TRP A 92 1.71 9.65 -34.93
CA TRP A 92 1.69 9.68 -33.45
C TRP A 92 0.83 8.58 -32.81
N ASN A 93 -0.06 7.98 -33.60
CA ASN A 93 -1.00 6.95 -33.17
C ASN A 93 -0.30 5.72 -32.51
N PRO A 94 0.82 5.19 -33.04
CA PRO A 94 1.54 4.08 -32.38
C PRO A 94 2.09 4.44 -31.00
N SER A 95 2.67 5.64 -30.84
CA SER A 95 3.21 6.11 -29.56
C SER A 95 2.10 6.36 -28.53
N PHE A 96 0.95 6.87 -28.97
CA PHE A 96 -0.24 7.04 -28.12
C PHE A 96 -0.83 5.70 -27.66
N ASN A 97 -0.92 4.72 -28.57
CA ASN A 97 -1.39 3.38 -28.23
C ASN A 97 -0.43 2.66 -27.27
N ALA A 98 0.89 2.83 -27.45
CA ALA A 98 1.89 2.32 -26.53
C ALA A 98 1.75 2.94 -25.12
N MET A 99 1.54 4.27 -25.04
CA MET A 99 1.29 4.95 -23.77
C MET A 99 0.03 4.45 -23.07
N THR A 100 -1.06 4.27 -23.83
CA THR A 100 -2.33 3.76 -23.31
C THR A 100 -2.17 2.35 -22.73
N LYS A 101 -1.39 1.49 -23.40
CA LYS A 101 -1.05 0.16 -22.89
C LYS A 101 -0.24 0.23 -21.58
N SER A 102 0.80 1.05 -21.51
CA SER A 102 1.60 1.22 -20.28
C SER A 102 0.76 1.73 -19.10
N TYR A 103 -0.21 2.62 -19.35
CA TYR A 103 -1.13 3.08 -18.31
C TYR A 103 -1.98 1.95 -17.75
N VAL A 104 -2.50 1.06 -18.61
CA VAL A 104 -3.26 -0.12 -18.20
C VAL A 104 -2.39 -1.08 -17.38
N ASP A 105 -1.14 -1.31 -17.81
CA ASP A 105 -0.20 -2.21 -17.12
C ASP A 105 0.12 -1.71 -15.69
N ILE A 106 0.41 -0.41 -15.52
CA ILE A 106 0.64 0.20 -14.21
C ILE A 106 -0.61 0.09 -13.33
N ARG A 107 -1.79 0.38 -13.89
CA ARG A 107 -3.05 0.25 -13.16
C ARG A 107 -3.28 -1.18 -12.69
N HIS A 108 -2.95 -2.17 -13.52
CA HIS A 108 -3.07 -3.58 -13.18
C HIS A 108 -2.13 -3.96 -12.04
N LEU A 109 -0.84 -3.59 -12.12
CA LEU A 109 0.15 -3.85 -11.06
C LEU A 109 -0.26 -3.26 -9.70
N ILE A 110 -0.78 -2.03 -9.70
CA ILE A 110 -1.28 -1.37 -8.48
C ILE A 110 -2.54 -2.07 -7.96
N SER A 111 -3.40 -2.59 -8.85
CA SER A 111 -4.65 -3.28 -8.46
C SER A 111 -4.41 -4.69 -7.91
N VAL A 112 -3.48 -5.47 -8.48
CA VAL A 112 -3.17 -6.84 -8.04
C VAL A 112 -2.54 -6.83 -6.64
N ASN A 113 -1.70 -5.83 -6.34
CA ASN A 113 -1.10 -5.65 -5.02
C ASN A 113 -2.13 -5.25 -3.94
N ARG A 114 -3.35 -4.83 -4.33
CA ARG A 114 -4.49 -4.67 -3.39
C ARG A 114 -5.24 -5.97 -3.11
N ALA A 115 -5.25 -6.91 -4.07
CA ALA A 115 -5.98 -8.18 -3.99
C ALA A 115 -5.21 -9.28 -3.22
N ASN A 116 -3.87 -9.27 -3.26
CA ASN A 116 -3.01 -10.18 -2.49
C ASN A 116 -2.84 -9.77 -1.00
N ARG A 117 -3.82 -9.07 -0.42
CA ARG A 117 -3.81 -8.59 0.97
C ARG A 117 -5.05 -9.00 1.74
#